data_AF-A0A7S2ZI87-F1
#
_entry.id   AF-A0A7S2ZI87-F1
#
_cell.length_a   1.000
_cell.length_b   1.000
_cell.length_c   1.000
_cell.angle_alpha   90.00
_cell.angle_beta   90.00
_cell.angle_gamma   90.00
#
_symmetry.space_group_name_H-M   'P 1'
#
loop_
_entity.id
_entity.type
_entity.pdbx_description
1 polymer ?
#
loop_
_entity_poly.entity_id
_entity_poly.type
_entity_poly.pdbx_seq_one_letter_code
_entity_poly.pdbx_strand_id
1 'polypeptide(L)'
;MKPNNRGLLWVDKYRPATLEEMDFHLELKERLEGMAQRADIPHLLFHGPPGSGKRTRVSCLLRLIYGPAAEKLKVEHRSFKVGDPPKEIEMTILSSVHHIEANPSDAGFSDRLIVQELIKEIASNAPLDVTAVKVPFKVIVLHEVDSLSRTGQQALRRTMEKYSRTCRLILMADSLTKIIEPLRSRCNLVRVPSPSEKEICAVLQKVSKKEGFELPDQFAVKVTRACSKNLRRGLLQLQSSKMDNYPFAEDQPVSRADWELVCIDIASLLMREQSNKRLLLVRTRFYELLTHAIPADAIFEVRSVSYAAQ
;
A
#
# COMPACT_ATOMS: atom_id res chain seq x y z
N MET A 1 -19.96 16.27 -17.59
CA MET A 1 -20.33 16.37 -16.16
C MET A 1 -19.18 15.81 -15.33
N LYS A 2 -18.47 16.66 -14.57
CA LYS A 2 -17.46 16.17 -13.62
C LYS A 2 -18.20 15.45 -12.48
N PRO A 3 -17.84 14.22 -12.10
CA PRO A 3 -18.53 13.52 -11.03
C PRO A 3 -18.45 14.37 -9.75
N ASN A 4 -19.60 14.46 -9.08
CA ASN A 4 -19.81 15.30 -7.91
C ASN A 4 -18.89 14.82 -6.77
N ASN A 5 -17.79 15.53 -6.54
CA ASN A 5 -16.62 15.08 -5.78
C ASN A 5 -16.79 15.21 -4.25
N ARG A 6 -18.03 15.20 -3.75
CA ARG A 6 -18.40 15.57 -2.36
C ARG A 6 -18.18 14.47 -1.30
N GLY A 7 -17.41 13.43 -1.61
CA GLY A 7 -17.10 12.37 -0.66
C GLY A 7 -15.78 11.63 -0.94
N LEU A 8 -14.93 12.15 -1.82
CA LEU A 8 -13.68 11.49 -2.16
C LEU A 8 -12.59 11.89 -1.16
N LEU A 9 -11.86 10.90 -0.64
CA LEU A 9 -10.69 11.13 0.20
C LEU A 9 -9.62 11.86 -0.62
N TRP A 10 -8.96 12.84 -0.01
CA TRP A 10 -7.88 13.59 -0.67
C TRP A 10 -6.73 12.72 -1.11
N VAL A 11 -6.49 11.62 -0.37
CA VAL A 11 -5.51 10.59 -0.73
C VAL A 11 -5.74 10.05 -2.14
N ASP A 12 -7.00 9.79 -2.51
CA ASP A 12 -7.33 9.23 -3.82
C ASP A 12 -7.51 10.33 -4.87
N LYS A 13 -8.10 11.47 -4.48
CA LYS A 13 -8.32 12.62 -5.35
C LYS A 13 -7.03 13.22 -5.90
N TYR A 14 -5.99 13.29 -5.06
CA TYR A 14 -4.71 13.91 -5.40
C TYR A 14 -3.60 12.88 -5.65
N ARG A 15 -3.95 11.60 -5.75
CA ARG A 15 -2.99 10.56 -6.12
C ARG A 15 -2.46 10.84 -7.54
N PRO A 16 -1.13 10.94 -7.74
CA PRO A 16 -0.55 11.07 -9.07
C PRO A 16 -1.00 9.93 -9.99
N ALA A 17 -1.45 10.29 -11.19
CA ALA A 17 -1.88 9.33 -12.19
C ALA A 17 -0.73 8.99 -13.17
N THR A 18 0.22 9.92 -13.33
CA THR A 18 1.38 9.77 -14.22
C THR A 18 2.70 9.88 -13.44
N LEU A 19 3.77 9.31 -14.00
CA LEU A 19 5.11 9.46 -13.43
C LEU A 19 5.60 10.92 -13.45
N GLU A 20 5.08 11.76 -14.35
CA GLU A 20 5.39 13.18 -14.43
C GLU A 20 4.83 13.99 -13.25
N GLU A 21 3.67 13.59 -12.74
CA GLU A 21 3.02 14.24 -11.59
C GLU A 21 3.64 13.88 -10.24
N MET A 22 4.65 13.00 -10.21
CA MET A 22 5.28 12.53 -8.99
C MET A 22 6.01 13.67 -8.26
N ASP A 23 5.62 13.92 -7.01
CA ASP A 23 6.13 15.04 -6.22
C ASP A 23 7.55 14.84 -5.66
N PHE A 24 8.04 13.60 -5.59
CA PHE A 24 9.32 13.27 -4.94
C PHE A 24 10.00 12.00 -5.49
N HIS A 25 11.30 11.89 -5.23
CA HIS A 25 12.21 10.86 -5.75
C HIS A 25 12.30 10.83 -7.29
N LEU A 26 12.77 11.93 -7.88
CA LEU A 26 12.87 12.12 -9.33
C LEU A 26 13.84 11.13 -10.01
N GLU A 27 14.93 10.75 -9.35
CA GLU A 27 15.85 9.73 -9.87
C GLU A 27 15.15 8.37 -10.06
N LEU A 28 14.24 8.02 -9.13
CA LEU A 28 13.47 6.79 -9.22
C LEU A 28 12.46 6.85 -10.38
N LYS A 29 11.88 8.03 -10.62
CA LYS A 29 11.01 8.29 -11.77
C LYS A 29 11.77 8.04 -13.08
N GLU A 30 12.93 8.64 -13.27
CA GLU A 30 13.75 8.47 -14.49
C GLU A 30 14.12 6.99 -14.72
N ARG A 31 14.50 6.27 -13.65
CA ARG A 31 14.77 4.83 -13.73
C ARG A 31 13.55 4.03 -14.18
N LEU A 32 12.36 4.34 -13.66
CA LEU A 32 11.12 3.65 -14.04
C LEU A 32 10.71 3.97 -15.49
N GLU A 33 10.90 5.22 -15.93
CA GLU A 33 10.65 5.63 -17.31
C GLU A 33 11.58 4.90 -18.29
N GLY A 34 12.88 4.85 -18.00
CA GLY A 34 13.85 4.11 -18.79
C GLY A 34 13.60 2.60 -18.84
N MET A 35 12.93 2.04 -17.82
CA MET A 35 12.50 0.64 -17.82
C MET A 35 11.25 0.42 -18.66
N ALA A 36 10.27 1.33 -18.59
CA ALA A 36 9.01 1.21 -19.34
C ALA A 36 9.18 1.39 -20.86
N GLN A 37 10.22 2.10 -21.29
CA GLN A 37 10.56 2.25 -22.72
C GLN A 37 11.11 0.96 -23.34
N ARG A 38 11.57 0.00 -22.52
CA ARG A 38 12.07 -1.28 -23.00
C ARG A 38 10.91 -2.21 -23.31
N ALA A 39 11.02 -2.95 -24.42
CA ALA A 39 10.02 -3.96 -24.80
C ALA A 39 9.93 -5.12 -23.79
N ASP A 40 11.01 -5.36 -23.03
CA ASP A 40 11.09 -6.41 -22.03
C ASP A 40 11.35 -5.85 -20.62
N ILE A 41 10.37 -6.00 -19.73
CA ILE A 41 10.44 -5.53 -18.34
C ILE A 41 10.69 -6.74 -17.43
N PRO A 42 11.80 -6.76 -16.65
CA PRO A 42 12.07 -7.86 -15.73
C PRO A 42 11.02 -7.92 -14.62
N HIS A 43 10.96 -9.03 -13.88
CA HIS A 43 10.18 -9.06 -12.64
C HIS A 43 10.65 -7.94 -11.70
N LEU A 44 9.72 -7.20 -11.11
CA LEU A 44 10.02 -6.06 -10.25
C LEU A 44 9.65 -6.38 -8.81
N LEU A 45 10.49 -5.93 -7.87
CA LEU A 45 10.17 -5.99 -6.45
C LEU A 45 10.29 -4.59 -5.86
N PHE A 46 9.14 -3.99 -5.57
CA PHE A 46 9.02 -2.72 -4.88
C PHE A 46 9.04 -2.97 -3.37
N HIS A 47 9.95 -2.30 -2.67
CA HIS A 47 10.03 -2.38 -1.22
C HIS A 47 10.25 -1.02 -0.56
N GLY A 48 9.79 -0.88 0.68
CA GLY A 48 9.90 0.36 1.44
C GLY A 48 8.76 0.53 2.44
N PRO A 49 8.80 1.54 3.30
CA PRO A 49 7.78 1.74 4.33
C PRO A 49 6.37 1.96 3.75
N PRO A 50 5.30 1.69 4.53
CA PRO A 50 3.93 1.96 4.12
C PRO A 50 3.70 3.46 3.91
N GLY A 51 2.86 3.81 2.93
CA GLY A 51 2.56 5.22 2.64
C GLY A 51 3.65 6.00 1.91
N SER A 52 4.76 5.38 1.50
CA SER A 52 5.82 5.98 0.65
C SER A 52 5.45 6.16 -0.82
N GLY A 53 4.29 5.63 -1.25
CA GLY A 53 3.82 5.72 -2.63
C GLY A 53 4.25 4.57 -3.55
N LYS A 54 4.55 3.38 -3.00
CA LYS A 54 4.84 2.15 -3.77
C LYS A 54 3.72 1.85 -4.78
N ARG A 55 2.47 1.72 -4.30
CA ARG A 55 1.30 1.43 -5.14
C ARG A 55 1.04 2.50 -6.19
N THR A 56 1.26 3.77 -5.87
CA THR A 56 1.15 4.87 -6.83
C THR A 56 2.15 4.71 -7.97
N ARG A 57 3.42 4.43 -7.65
CA ARG A 57 4.47 4.22 -8.66
C ARG A 57 4.20 3.00 -9.54
N VAL A 58 3.72 1.90 -8.98
CA VAL A 58 3.31 0.71 -9.76
C VAL A 58 2.17 1.05 -10.72
N SER A 59 1.15 1.75 -10.25
CA SER A 59 0.02 2.16 -11.09
C SER A 59 0.44 3.13 -12.20
N CYS A 60 1.30 4.12 -11.91
CA CYS A 60 1.88 5.01 -12.91
C CYS A 60 2.74 4.27 -13.93
N LEU A 61 3.53 3.27 -13.49
CA LEU A 61 4.33 2.42 -14.37
C LEU A 61 3.42 1.61 -15.31
N LEU A 62 2.36 1.00 -14.79
CA LEU A 62 1.39 0.26 -15.60
C LEU A 62 0.68 1.16 -16.62
N ARG A 63 0.32 2.39 -16.22
CA ARG A 63 -0.22 3.40 -17.13
C ARG A 63 0.78 3.79 -18.22
N LEU A 64 2.08 3.87 -17.90
CA LEU A 64 3.11 4.17 -18.90
C LEU A 64 3.29 3.03 -19.91
N ILE A 65 3.17 1.78 -19.46
CA ILE A 65 3.34 0.58 -20.30
C ILE A 65 2.12 0.34 -21.20
N TYR A 66 0.92 0.35 -20.61
CA TYR A 66 -0.33 -0.07 -21.27
C TYR A 66 -1.25 1.10 -21.64
N GLY A 67 -0.86 2.33 -21.31
CA GLY A 67 -1.68 3.52 -21.50
C GLY A 67 -2.79 3.68 -20.44
N PRO A 68 -3.71 4.65 -20.65
CA PRO A 68 -4.77 4.99 -19.68
C PRO A 68 -5.79 3.87 -19.47
N ALA A 69 -5.86 2.87 -20.36
CA ALA A 69 -6.74 1.72 -20.19
C ALA A 69 -6.39 0.88 -18.95
N ALA A 70 -5.14 0.92 -18.49
CA ALA A 70 -4.70 0.23 -17.28
C ALA A 70 -5.43 0.71 -16.01
N GLU A 71 -5.85 1.97 -15.95
CA GLU A 71 -6.49 2.50 -14.73
C GLU A 71 -7.89 1.95 -14.48
N LYS A 72 -8.53 1.40 -15.53
CA LYS A 72 -9.85 0.80 -15.42
C LYS A 72 -9.72 -0.58 -14.78
N LEU A 73 -9.88 -0.61 -13.46
CA LEU A 73 -9.92 -1.82 -12.65
C LEU A 73 -11.37 -2.23 -12.39
N LYS A 74 -11.65 -3.53 -12.53
CA LYS A 74 -12.89 -4.16 -12.10
C LYS A 74 -12.60 -5.03 -10.88
N VAL A 75 -13.45 -4.92 -9.86
CA VAL A 75 -13.40 -5.81 -8.70
C VAL A 75 -14.07 -7.12 -9.10
N GLU A 76 -13.33 -8.23 -9.03
CA GLU A 76 -13.81 -9.58 -9.26
C GLU A 76 -13.68 -10.38 -7.97
N HIS A 77 -14.76 -10.99 -7.51
CA HIS A 77 -14.72 -12.00 -6.45
C HIS A 77 -14.54 -13.36 -7.10
N ARG A 78 -13.43 -14.03 -6.81
CA ARG A 78 -13.12 -15.35 -7.35
C ARG A 78 -13.06 -16.37 -6.22
N SER A 79 -13.72 -17.50 -6.42
CA SER A 79 -13.63 -18.66 -5.55
C SER A 79 -12.63 -19.66 -6.14
N PHE A 80 -11.62 -20.02 -5.37
CA PHE A 80 -10.64 -21.03 -5.72
C PHE A 80 -10.94 -22.30 -4.89
N LYS A 81 -11.06 -23.44 -5.56
CA LYS A 81 -11.16 -24.76 -4.92
C LYS A 81 -9.76 -25.28 -4.67
N VAL A 82 -9.37 -25.38 -3.41
CA VAL A 82 -7.99 -25.59 -3.01
C VAL A 82 -7.86 -26.71 -1.98
N GLY A 83 -6.97 -27.67 -2.24
CA GLY A 83 -6.61 -28.75 -1.33
C GLY A 83 -7.47 -30.02 -1.46
N ASP A 84 -7.12 -31.03 -0.67
CA ASP A 84 -7.84 -32.30 -0.50
C ASP A 84 -8.04 -32.54 1.01
N PRO A 85 -9.26 -32.46 1.57
CA PRO A 85 -10.55 -32.17 0.92
C PRO A 85 -10.64 -30.73 0.37
N PRO A 86 -11.48 -30.50 -0.67
CA PRO A 86 -11.54 -29.22 -1.37
C PRO A 86 -12.15 -28.15 -0.48
N LYS A 87 -11.32 -27.18 -0.10
CA LYS A 87 -11.76 -25.97 0.59
C LYS A 87 -11.98 -24.87 -0.44
N GLU A 88 -13.18 -24.28 -0.46
CA GLU A 88 -13.44 -23.08 -1.25
C GLU A 88 -12.90 -21.87 -0.50
N ILE A 89 -12.03 -21.11 -1.18
CA ILE A 89 -11.46 -19.87 -0.65
C ILE A 89 -11.85 -18.76 -1.61
N GLU A 90 -12.60 -17.80 -1.09
CA GLU A 90 -12.98 -16.61 -1.83
C GLU A 90 -11.90 -15.54 -1.69
N MET A 91 -11.57 -14.92 -2.81
CA MET A 91 -10.60 -13.85 -2.88
C MET A 91 -11.12 -12.70 -3.73
N THR A 92 -10.78 -11.49 -3.31
CA THR A 92 -11.06 -10.29 -4.09
C THR A 92 -9.84 -9.95 -4.93
N ILE A 93 -10.05 -9.85 -6.24
CA ILE A 93 -9.00 -9.57 -7.21
C ILE A 93 -9.41 -8.32 -8.00
N LEU A 94 -8.44 -7.45 -8.27
CA LEU A 94 -8.64 -6.29 -9.14
C LEU A 94 -8.13 -6.64 -10.53
N SER A 95 -9.05 -6.75 -11.47
CA SER A 95 -8.77 -7.19 -12.85
C SER A 95 -8.85 -6.01 -13.80
N SER A 96 -7.80 -5.81 -14.60
CA SER A 96 -7.79 -4.96 -15.78
C SER A 96 -7.60 -5.81 -17.03
N VAL A 97 -7.78 -5.21 -18.21
CA VAL A 97 -7.51 -5.85 -19.50
C VAL A 97 -6.05 -6.33 -19.57
N HIS A 98 -5.11 -5.57 -19.01
CA HIS A 98 -3.67 -5.78 -19.19
C HIS A 98 -2.94 -6.29 -17.94
N HIS A 99 -3.54 -6.17 -16.77
CA HIS A 99 -2.91 -6.59 -15.53
C HIS A 99 -3.94 -7.00 -14.48
N ILE A 100 -3.47 -7.71 -13.46
CA ILE A 100 -4.28 -8.14 -12.32
C ILE A 100 -3.55 -7.75 -11.04
N GLU A 101 -4.25 -7.16 -10.08
CA GLU A 101 -3.76 -6.95 -8.71
C GLU A 101 -4.46 -7.92 -7.76
N ALA A 102 -3.68 -8.63 -6.93
CA ALA A 102 -4.20 -9.54 -5.93
C ALA A 102 -3.40 -9.45 -4.63
N ASN A 103 -4.09 -9.68 -3.51
CA ASN A 103 -3.43 -9.87 -2.22
C ASN A 103 -3.50 -11.37 -1.85
N PRO A 104 -2.41 -12.14 -2.03
CA PRO A 104 -2.42 -13.56 -1.74
C PRO A 104 -2.42 -13.89 -0.24
N SER A 105 -2.22 -12.90 0.64
CA SER A 105 -2.24 -13.08 2.09
C SER A 105 -3.66 -13.18 2.66
N ASP A 106 -4.66 -12.63 1.95
CA ASP A 106 -6.09 -12.76 2.28
C ASP A 106 -6.53 -14.25 2.36
N ALA A 107 -5.79 -15.13 1.69
CA ALA A 107 -5.99 -16.57 1.69
C ALA A 107 -5.58 -17.31 2.99
N GLY A 108 -4.88 -16.62 3.90
CA GLY A 108 -4.31 -17.22 5.11
C GLY A 108 -3.36 -18.39 4.80
N PHE A 109 -3.56 -19.54 5.45
CA PHE A 109 -2.66 -20.69 5.38
C PHE A 109 -2.61 -21.40 4.02
N SER A 110 -3.53 -21.10 3.10
CA SER A 110 -3.60 -21.71 1.77
C SER A 110 -2.92 -20.88 0.68
N ASP A 111 -2.18 -19.85 1.08
CA ASP A 111 -1.44 -18.93 0.22
C ASP A 111 -0.60 -19.63 -0.88
N ARG A 112 0.06 -20.75 -0.54
CA ARG A 112 0.88 -21.54 -1.46
C ARG A 112 0.10 -22.01 -2.68
N LEU A 113 -1.08 -22.57 -2.48
CA LEU A 113 -1.86 -23.18 -3.55
C LEU A 113 -2.54 -22.11 -4.39
N ILE A 114 -2.98 -21.02 -3.75
CA ILE A 114 -3.60 -19.87 -4.39
C ILE A 114 -2.64 -19.15 -5.32
N VAL A 115 -1.39 -18.91 -4.90
CA VAL A 115 -0.39 -18.32 -5.78
C VAL A 115 -0.12 -19.20 -7.00
N GLN A 116 -0.19 -20.52 -6.84
CA GLN A 116 0.01 -21.44 -7.96
C GLN A 116 -1.15 -21.40 -8.96
N GLU A 117 -2.38 -21.49 -8.47
CA GLU A 117 -3.55 -21.54 -9.35
C GLU A 117 -3.80 -20.18 -10.02
N LEU A 118 -3.67 -19.07 -9.27
CA LEU A 118 -3.81 -17.71 -9.81
C LEU A 118 -2.86 -17.48 -10.99
N ILE A 119 -1.56 -17.77 -10.82
CA ILE A 119 -0.57 -17.54 -11.88
C ILE A 119 -0.81 -18.50 -13.06
N LYS A 120 -1.19 -19.75 -12.79
CA LYS A 120 -1.47 -20.76 -13.82
C LYS A 120 -2.68 -20.39 -14.69
N GLU A 121 -3.78 -19.96 -14.07
CA GLU A 121 -4.97 -19.49 -14.80
C GLU A 121 -4.66 -18.26 -15.65
N ILE A 122 -3.91 -17.30 -15.10
CA ILE A 122 -3.57 -16.07 -15.82
C ILE A 122 -2.63 -16.36 -16.98
N ALA A 123 -1.63 -17.23 -16.78
CA ALA A 123 -0.72 -17.64 -17.84
C ALA A 123 -1.43 -18.42 -18.96
N SER A 124 -2.51 -19.13 -18.65
CA SER A 124 -3.32 -19.86 -19.63
C SER A 124 -4.24 -18.93 -20.44
N ASN A 125 -4.69 -17.82 -19.84
CA ASN A 125 -5.52 -16.79 -20.47
C ASN A 125 -4.70 -15.66 -21.11
N ALA A 126 -3.53 -15.98 -21.67
CA ALA A 126 -2.66 -14.99 -22.32
C ALA A 126 -3.41 -14.31 -23.50
N PRO A 127 -3.24 -12.98 -23.69
CA PRO A 127 -3.99 -12.25 -24.70
C PRO A 127 -3.67 -12.76 -26.10
N LEU A 128 -4.71 -13.12 -26.86
CA LEU A 128 -4.64 -13.61 -28.23
C LEU A 128 -4.37 -12.49 -29.26
N ASP A 129 -4.63 -11.22 -28.89
CA ASP A 129 -4.46 -10.05 -29.77
C ASP A 129 -3.07 -9.42 -29.66
N VAL A 130 -2.14 -9.96 -30.44
CA VAL A 130 -0.74 -9.52 -30.55
C VAL A 130 -0.60 -8.20 -31.35
N THR A 131 -1.66 -7.72 -32.00
CA THR A 131 -1.59 -6.62 -32.97
C THR A 131 -1.86 -5.22 -32.41
N ALA A 132 -2.50 -5.09 -31.24
CA ALA A 132 -2.93 -3.79 -30.68
C ALA A 132 -2.17 -3.35 -29.42
N VAL A 133 -1.43 -4.25 -28.76
CA VAL A 133 -0.75 -3.96 -27.49
C VAL A 133 0.77 -3.98 -27.70
N LYS A 134 1.46 -2.89 -27.34
CA LYS A 134 2.93 -2.73 -27.43
C LYS A 134 3.75 -3.82 -26.71
N VAL A 135 3.12 -4.68 -25.92
CA VAL A 135 3.78 -5.56 -24.94
C VAL A 135 3.14 -6.95 -24.95
N PRO A 136 3.92 -8.03 -25.18
CA PRO A 136 3.40 -9.39 -25.38
C PRO A 136 3.10 -10.16 -24.09
N PHE A 137 3.19 -9.52 -22.91
CA PHE A 137 3.00 -10.18 -21.62
C PHE A 137 1.92 -9.50 -20.78
N LYS A 138 1.29 -10.29 -19.89
CA LYS A 138 0.37 -9.78 -18.87
C LYS A 138 1.11 -9.52 -17.56
N VAL A 139 0.80 -8.43 -16.87
CA VAL A 139 1.43 -8.12 -15.56
C VAL A 139 0.54 -8.60 -14.42
N ILE A 140 1.14 -9.26 -13.43
CA ILE A 140 0.50 -9.65 -12.18
C ILE A 140 1.16 -8.87 -11.05
N VAL A 141 0.35 -8.10 -10.34
CA VAL A 141 0.76 -7.29 -9.19
C VAL A 141 0.35 -8.02 -7.93
N LEU A 142 1.33 -8.43 -7.12
CA LEU A 142 1.09 -9.07 -5.83
C LEU A 142 1.40 -8.08 -4.71
N HIS A 143 0.39 -7.81 -3.89
CA HIS A 143 0.52 -6.98 -2.69
C HIS A 143 1.04 -7.81 -1.51
N GLU A 144 1.67 -7.12 -0.54
CA GLU A 144 2.06 -7.66 0.77
C GLU A 144 2.79 -9.02 0.70
N VAL A 145 3.71 -9.17 -0.26
CA VAL A 145 4.42 -10.44 -0.52
C VAL A 145 5.27 -10.87 0.69
N ASP A 146 5.60 -9.93 1.58
CA ASP A 146 6.29 -10.18 2.85
C ASP A 146 5.42 -10.82 3.94
N SER A 147 4.10 -10.79 3.79
CA SER A 147 3.16 -11.51 4.66
C SER A 147 2.94 -12.97 4.23
N LEU A 148 3.41 -13.35 3.04
CA LEU A 148 3.35 -14.73 2.56
C LEU A 148 4.22 -15.66 3.39
N SER A 149 3.73 -16.89 3.58
CA SER A 149 4.50 -17.98 4.17
C SER A 149 5.74 -18.28 3.34
N ARG A 150 6.79 -18.82 3.99
CA ARG A 150 8.01 -19.26 3.28
C ARG A 150 7.67 -20.28 2.18
N THR A 151 6.69 -21.15 2.41
CA THR A 151 6.19 -22.10 1.42
C THR A 151 5.48 -21.44 0.25
N GLY A 152 4.68 -20.40 0.51
CA GLY A 152 4.03 -19.58 -0.51
C GLY A 152 5.06 -18.85 -1.38
N GLN A 153 6.08 -18.26 -0.77
CA GLN A 153 7.17 -17.61 -1.50
C GLN A 153 7.98 -18.59 -2.37
N GLN A 154 8.22 -19.83 -1.89
CA GLN A 154 8.88 -20.86 -2.71
C GLN A 154 8.00 -21.30 -3.89
N ALA A 155 6.68 -21.39 -3.69
CA ALA A 155 5.75 -21.67 -4.78
C ALA A 155 5.72 -20.54 -5.81
N LEU A 156 5.68 -19.28 -5.37
CA LEU A 156 5.79 -18.09 -6.22
C LEU A 156 7.06 -18.12 -7.08
N ARG A 157 8.20 -18.47 -6.47
CA ARG A 157 9.46 -18.60 -7.21
C ARG A 157 9.36 -19.63 -8.34
N ARG A 158 8.80 -20.81 -8.07
CA ARG A 158 8.67 -21.89 -9.06
C ARG A 158 7.74 -21.48 -10.22
N THR A 159 6.62 -20.84 -9.91
CA THR A 159 5.67 -20.39 -10.93
C THR A 159 6.19 -19.22 -11.74
N MET A 160 6.92 -18.31 -11.10
CA MET A 160 7.62 -17.21 -11.78
C MET A 160 8.59 -17.72 -12.85
N GLU A 161 9.41 -18.74 -12.53
CA GLU A 161 10.33 -19.34 -13.50
C GLU A 161 9.57 -20.00 -14.66
N LYS A 162 8.53 -20.79 -14.34
CA LYS A 162 7.73 -21.55 -15.32
C LYS A 162 7.01 -20.66 -16.33
N TYR A 163 6.48 -19.51 -15.89
CA TYR A 163 5.63 -18.63 -16.70
C TYR A 163 6.27 -17.27 -17.02
N SER A 164 7.60 -17.17 -16.91
CA SER A 164 8.37 -15.93 -17.17
C SER A 164 8.18 -15.34 -18.59
N ARG A 165 7.87 -16.19 -19.57
CA ARG A 165 7.61 -15.78 -20.96
C ARG A 165 6.23 -15.13 -21.14
N THR A 166 5.21 -15.62 -20.45
CA THR A 166 3.81 -15.20 -20.63
C THR A 166 3.38 -14.11 -19.66
N CYS A 167 3.95 -14.11 -18.45
CA CYS A 167 3.57 -13.19 -17.39
C CYS A 167 4.79 -12.52 -16.75
N ARG A 168 4.64 -11.24 -16.40
CA ARG A 168 5.60 -10.50 -15.58
C ARG A 168 4.99 -10.19 -14.22
N LEU A 169 5.82 -10.24 -13.19
CA LEU A 169 5.40 -10.08 -11.80
C LEU A 169 5.94 -8.77 -11.26
N ILE A 170 5.06 -8.01 -10.60
CA ILE A 170 5.42 -6.86 -9.78
C ILE A 170 5.05 -7.20 -8.35
N LEU A 171 6.06 -7.42 -7.53
CA LEU A 171 5.92 -7.77 -6.11
C LEU A 171 6.02 -6.49 -5.27
N MET A 172 5.11 -6.31 -4.32
CA MET A 172 5.21 -5.26 -3.32
C MET A 172 5.41 -5.85 -1.93
N ALA A 173 6.40 -5.34 -1.22
CA ALA A 173 6.69 -5.69 0.16
C ALA A 173 6.98 -4.43 0.98
N ASP A 174 6.82 -4.49 2.29
CA ASP A 174 7.25 -3.39 3.15
C ASP A 174 8.75 -3.50 3.50
N SER A 175 9.18 -4.70 3.87
CA SER A 175 10.59 -4.99 4.14
C SER A 175 11.13 -6.10 3.24
N LEU A 176 12.37 -5.93 2.79
CA LEU A 176 13.08 -7.01 2.09
C LEU A 176 13.37 -8.19 3.00
N THR A 177 13.60 -7.98 4.30
CA THR A 177 14.12 -9.00 5.23
C THR A 177 13.26 -10.27 5.29
N LYS A 178 11.93 -10.13 5.14
CA LYS A 178 10.97 -11.23 5.15
C LYS A 178 10.88 -11.99 3.81
N ILE A 179 11.47 -11.46 2.74
CA ILE A 179 11.48 -12.09 1.42
C ILE A 179 12.66 -13.04 1.28
N ILE A 180 12.43 -14.25 0.76
CA ILE A 180 13.49 -15.23 0.50
C ILE A 180 14.47 -14.76 -0.57
N GLU A 181 15.76 -15.04 -0.38
CA GLU A 181 16.84 -14.65 -1.31
C GLU A 181 16.62 -15.12 -2.77
N PRO A 182 16.06 -16.32 -3.04
CA PRO A 182 15.78 -16.74 -4.41
C PRO A 182 14.78 -15.86 -5.17
N LEU A 183 13.85 -15.19 -4.48
CA LEU A 183 12.95 -14.22 -5.12
C LEU A 183 13.67 -12.90 -5.39
N ARG A 184 14.51 -12.44 -4.44
CA ARG A 184 15.27 -11.20 -4.58
C ARG A 184 16.22 -11.24 -5.77
N SER A 185 16.94 -12.34 -5.96
CA SER A 185 17.90 -12.50 -7.05
C SER A 185 17.26 -12.53 -8.45
N ARG A 186 15.96 -12.81 -8.55
CA ARG A 186 15.22 -12.91 -9.82
C ARG A 186 14.42 -11.66 -10.16
N CYS A 187 14.35 -10.70 -9.25
CA CYS A 187 13.61 -9.46 -9.42
C CYS A 187 14.58 -8.27 -9.47
N ASN A 188 14.29 -7.30 -10.31
CA ASN A 188 14.92 -6.00 -10.21
C ASN A 188 14.35 -5.29 -8.98
N LEU A 189 15.22 -5.00 -8.01
CA LEU A 189 14.85 -4.39 -6.74
C LEU A 189 14.66 -2.88 -6.91
N VAL A 190 13.50 -2.41 -6.51
CA VAL A 190 13.10 -1.00 -6.57
C VAL A 190 12.80 -0.52 -5.15
N ARG A 191 13.75 0.20 -4.56
CA ARG A 191 13.59 0.80 -3.22
C ARG A 191 12.81 2.09 -3.32
N VAL A 192 11.70 2.19 -2.59
CA VAL A 192 10.93 3.41 -2.42
C VAL A 192 11.10 3.88 -0.97
N PRO A 193 12.01 4.82 -0.70
CA PRO A 193 12.18 5.34 0.66
C PRO A 193 10.95 6.14 1.09
N SER A 194 10.82 6.37 2.41
CA SER A 194 9.86 7.35 2.91
C SER A 194 10.25 8.75 2.42
N PRO A 195 9.28 9.59 2.04
CA PRO A 195 9.55 10.99 1.72
C PRO A 195 10.11 11.72 2.95
N SER A 196 10.92 12.73 2.69
CA SER A 196 11.43 13.66 3.71
C SER A 196 10.32 14.56 4.24
N GLU A 197 10.51 15.13 5.43
CA GLU A 197 9.52 16.04 6.02
C GLU A 197 9.27 17.26 5.14
N LYS A 198 10.30 17.76 4.45
CA LYS A 198 10.18 18.87 3.50
C LYS A 198 9.31 18.50 2.30
N GLU A 199 9.52 17.32 1.72
CA GLU A 199 8.71 16.82 0.60
C GLU A 199 7.25 16.61 1.02
N ILE A 200 7.00 16.04 2.21
CA ILE A 200 5.64 15.87 2.74
C ILE A 200 4.96 17.24 2.92
N CYS A 201 5.64 18.20 3.54
CA CYS A 201 5.11 19.55 3.73
C CYS A 201 4.76 20.22 2.39
N ALA A 202 5.62 20.09 1.38
CA ALA A 202 5.36 20.60 0.04
C ALA A 202 4.11 19.97 -0.61
N VAL A 203 3.90 18.66 -0.44
CA VAL A 203 2.69 17.97 -0.91
C VAL A 203 1.45 18.47 -0.17
N LEU A 204 1.52 18.62 1.16
CA LEU A 204 0.40 19.13 1.96
C LEU A 204 0.00 20.54 1.52
N GLN A 205 0.98 21.46 1.36
CA GLN A 205 0.73 22.80 0.85
C GLN A 205 0.15 22.80 -0.57
N LYS A 206 0.65 21.93 -1.47
CA LYS A 206 0.12 21.78 -2.84
C LYS A 206 -1.33 21.34 -2.82
N VAL A 207 -1.69 20.39 -1.95
CA VAL A 207 -3.08 19.93 -1.78
C VAL A 207 -3.96 21.04 -1.21
N SER A 208 -3.49 21.78 -0.19
CA SER A 208 -4.22 22.92 0.39
C SER A 208 -4.55 24.00 -0.64
N LYS A 209 -3.57 24.39 -1.46
CA LYS A 209 -3.77 25.34 -2.56
C LYS A 209 -4.81 24.84 -3.58
N LYS A 210 -4.78 23.55 -3.92
CA LYS A 210 -5.76 22.94 -4.84
C LYS A 210 -7.17 22.82 -4.25
N GLU A 211 -7.29 22.72 -2.93
CA GLU A 211 -8.56 22.71 -2.19
C GLU A 211 -9.06 24.11 -1.82
N GLY A 212 -8.30 25.17 -2.13
CA GLY A 212 -8.70 26.55 -1.93
C GLY A 212 -8.67 27.03 -0.47
N PHE A 213 -7.77 26.48 0.36
CA PHE A 213 -7.56 26.96 1.73
C PHE A 213 -6.09 27.20 2.03
N GLU A 214 -5.85 28.12 2.98
CA GLU A 214 -4.50 28.42 3.46
C GLU A 214 -4.14 27.50 4.62
N LEU A 215 -2.97 26.90 4.52
CA LEU A 215 -2.40 26.03 5.54
C LEU A 215 -1.21 26.76 6.18
N PRO A 216 -1.27 27.13 7.47
CA PRO A 216 -0.14 27.73 8.15
C PRO A 216 1.05 26.78 8.17
N ASP A 217 2.26 27.30 7.91
CA ASP A 217 3.48 26.48 7.81
C ASP A 217 3.79 25.73 9.11
N GLN A 218 3.53 26.37 10.27
CA GLN A 218 3.70 25.73 11.58
C GLN A 218 2.80 24.51 11.72
N PHE A 219 1.54 24.61 11.29
CA PHE A 219 0.59 23.50 11.35
C PHE A 219 0.96 22.40 10.34
N ALA A 220 1.43 22.76 9.14
CA ALA A 220 1.94 21.80 8.16
C ALA A 220 3.11 20.97 8.71
N VAL A 221 4.03 21.60 9.44
CA VAL A 221 5.14 20.91 10.13
C VAL A 221 4.61 20.02 11.24
N LYS A 222 3.63 20.47 12.04
CA LYS A 222 2.99 19.64 13.08
C LYS A 222 2.34 18.38 12.49
N VAL A 223 1.58 18.50 11.41
CA VAL A 223 0.98 17.35 10.69
C VAL A 223 2.05 16.42 10.14
N THR A 224 3.12 16.97 9.57
CA THR A 224 4.23 16.18 9.01
C THR A 224 4.96 15.38 10.10
N ARG A 225 5.14 15.94 11.29
CA ARG A 225 5.69 15.20 12.45
C ARG A 225 4.73 14.12 12.93
N ALA A 226 3.43 14.43 12.99
CA ALA A 226 2.40 13.49 13.44
C ALA A 226 2.19 12.29 12.49
N CYS A 227 2.50 12.43 11.21
CA CYS A 227 2.30 11.37 10.24
C CYS A 227 3.42 10.33 10.18
N SER A 228 4.50 10.46 10.98
CA SER A 228 5.63 9.51 11.05
C SER A 228 6.19 9.11 9.67
N LYS A 229 6.34 10.09 8.76
CA LYS A 229 6.80 9.90 7.37
C LYS A 229 5.91 8.99 6.50
N ASN A 230 4.63 8.84 6.86
CA ASN A 230 3.59 8.20 6.06
C ASN A 230 2.71 9.27 5.40
N LEU A 231 2.87 9.47 4.09
CA LEU A 231 2.17 10.52 3.35
C LEU A 231 0.65 10.30 3.31
N ARG A 232 0.20 9.04 3.20
CA ARG A 232 -1.23 8.70 3.23
C ARG A 232 -1.84 9.15 4.56
N ARG A 233 -1.17 8.83 5.68
CA ARG A 233 -1.62 9.24 7.01
C ARG A 233 -1.66 10.77 7.13
N GLY A 234 -0.64 11.47 6.67
CA GLY A 234 -0.59 12.93 6.71
C GLY A 234 -1.72 13.60 5.93
N LEU A 235 -2.05 13.10 4.73
CA LEU A 235 -3.17 13.61 3.93
C LEU A 235 -4.54 13.36 4.60
N LEU A 236 -4.74 12.18 5.20
CA LEU A 236 -5.97 11.87 5.94
C LEU A 236 -6.11 12.73 7.20
N GLN A 237 -5.02 12.91 7.94
CA GLN A 237 -5.00 13.77 9.13
C GLN A 237 -5.30 15.23 8.78
N LEU A 238 -4.75 15.73 7.67
CA LEU A 238 -5.04 17.08 7.18
C LEU A 238 -6.51 17.22 6.77
N GLN A 239 -7.06 16.22 6.07
CA GLN A 239 -8.47 16.20 5.68
C GLN A 239 -9.39 16.20 6.89
N SER A 240 -9.14 15.32 7.88
CA SER A 240 -9.91 15.26 9.12
C SER A 240 -9.83 16.58 9.89
N SER A 241 -8.62 17.13 10.05
CA SER A 241 -8.42 18.39 10.78
C SER A 241 -9.19 19.56 10.15
N LYS A 242 -9.34 19.59 8.80
CA LYS A 242 -10.17 20.58 8.11
C LYS A 242 -11.66 20.38 8.38
N MET A 243 -12.12 19.13 8.39
CA MET A 243 -13.53 18.82 8.63
C MET A 243 -13.95 19.11 10.07
N ASP A 244 -13.03 18.89 11.01
CA ASP A 244 -13.29 19.09 12.44
C ASP A 244 -13.29 20.58 12.82
N ASN A 245 -12.26 21.33 12.44
CA ASN A 245 -12.15 22.76 12.76
C ASN A 245 -11.49 23.54 11.62
N TYR A 246 -12.25 24.43 11.00
CA TYR A 246 -11.76 25.40 10.02
C TYR A 246 -12.34 26.79 10.34
N PRO A 247 -11.55 27.88 10.33
CA PRO A 247 -10.13 28.01 9.90
C PRO A 247 -9.11 27.43 10.90
N PHE A 248 -7.92 27.08 10.38
CA PHE A 248 -6.84 26.51 11.21
C PHE A 248 -6.24 27.55 12.16
N ALA A 249 -6.16 27.22 13.44
CA ALA A 249 -5.36 27.96 14.41
C ALA A 249 -3.92 27.40 14.45
N GLU A 250 -2.92 28.26 14.72
CA GLU A 250 -1.50 27.84 14.75
C GLU A 250 -1.22 26.75 15.80
N ASP A 251 -1.95 26.75 16.91
CA ASP A 251 -1.83 25.80 18.03
C ASP A 251 -2.89 24.69 18.08
N GLN A 252 -3.61 24.47 16.97
CA GLN A 252 -4.59 23.39 16.92
C GLN A 252 -3.93 22.00 17.05
N PRO A 253 -4.49 21.08 17.86
CA PRO A 253 -4.05 19.69 17.87
C PRO A 253 -4.41 19.00 16.55
N VAL A 254 -3.47 18.21 16.02
CA VAL A 254 -3.70 17.41 14.81
C VAL A 254 -4.65 16.27 15.13
N SER A 255 -5.68 16.08 14.30
CA SER A 255 -6.62 14.96 14.45
C SER A 255 -5.89 13.62 14.31
N ARG A 256 -6.12 12.71 15.27
CA ARG A 256 -5.54 11.36 15.31
C ARG A 256 -6.65 10.33 15.19
N ALA A 257 -6.31 9.14 14.71
CA ALA A 257 -7.31 8.07 14.63
C ALA A 257 -7.69 7.58 16.04
N ASP A 258 -8.97 7.23 16.22
CA ASP A 258 -9.51 6.84 17.53
C ASP A 258 -8.73 5.70 18.19
N TRP A 259 -8.32 4.71 17.39
CA TRP A 259 -7.56 3.58 17.89
C TRP A 259 -6.17 3.96 18.41
N GLU A 260 -5.53 5.00 17.85
CA GLU A 260 -4.26 5.51 18.33
C GLU A 260 -4.43 6.21 19.69
N LEU A 261 -5.55 6.94 19.87
CA LEU A 261 -5.91 7.54 21.14
C LEU A 261 -6.10 6.46 22.21
N VAL A 262 -6.83 5.38 21.89
CA VAL A 262 -7.00 4.23 22.79
C VAL A 262 -5.65 3.59 23.16
N CYS A 263 -4.71 3.48 22.21
CA CYS A 263 -3.36 2.98 22.49
C CYS A 263 -2.57 3.89 23.45
N ILE A 264 -2.66 5.21 23.29
CA ILE A 264 -2.04 6.20 24.19
C ILE A 264 -2.71 6.14 25.57
N ASP A 265 -4.03 6.05 25.57
CA ASP A 265 -4.93 5.52 26.60
C ASP A 265 -4.25 4.47 27.45
N ILE A 266 -4.18 3.27 26.88
CA ILE A 266 -3.62 2.07 27.48
C ILE A 266 -2.21 2.30 28.02
N ALA A 267 -1.33 2.97 27.26
CA ALA A 267 0.03 3.27 27.69
C ALA A 267 0.05 4.15 28.95
N SER A 268 -0.79 5.18 29.02
CA SER A 268 -0.91 6.04 30.21
C SER A 268 -1.48 5.28 31.41
N LEU A 269 -2.45 4.38 31.18
CA LEU A 269 -3.04 3.56 32.24
C LEU A 269 -2.02 2.60 32.85
N LEU A 270 -1.12 2.04 32.04
CA LEU A 270 -0.05 1.12 32.45
C LEU A 270 1.08 1.82 33.22
N MET A 271 1.41 3.06 32.87
CA MET A 271 2.47 3.83 33.54
C MET A 271 2.03 4.35 34.92
N ARG A 272 0.74 4.63 35.12
CA ARG A 272 0.22 5.20 36.37
C ARG A 272 0.17 4.20 37.51
N GLU A 273 -0.30 2.98 37.26
CA GLU A 273 -0.53 1.99 38.32
C GLU A 273 -0.40 0.56 37.79
N GLN A 274 0.39 -0.25 38.49
CA GLN A 274 0.62 -1.66 38.16
C GLN A 274 -0.14 -2.58 39.11
N SER A 275 -1.48 -2.54 39.09
CA SER A 275 -2.35 -3.41 39.90
C SER A 275 -3.12 -4.43 39.06
N ASN A 276 -3.48 -5.57 39.67
CA ASN A 276 -4.21 -6.65 38.98
C ASN A 276 -5.56 -6.18 38.41
N LYS A 277 -6.25 -5.26 39.09
CA LYS A 277 -7.50 -4.66 38.61
C LYS A 277 -7.27 -3.84 37.34
N ARG A 278 -6.19 -3.08 37.28
CA ARG A 278 -5.82 -2.27 36.12
C ARG A 278 -5.40 -3.12 34.93
N LEU A 279 -4.69 -4.21 35.18
CA LEU A 279 -4.33 -5.17 34.14
C LEU A 279 -5.57 -5.79 33.46
N LEU A 280 -6.61 -6.10 34.24
CA LEU A 280 -7.89 -6.59 33.71
C LEU A 280 -8.54 -5.56 32.77
N LEU A 281 -8.56 -4.29 33.17
CA LEU A 281 -9.11 -3.20 32.35
C LEU A 281 -8.32 -3.02 31.05
N VAL A 282 -6.99 -3.02 31.13
CA VAL A 282 -6.10 -2.93 29.97
C VAL A 282 -6.34 -4.09 29.00
N ARG A 283 -6.54 -5.31 29.52
CA ARG A 283 -6.88 -6.48 28.71
C ARG A 283 -8.19 -6.26 27.95
N THR A 284 -9.23 -5.71 28.58
CA THR A 284 -10.50 -5.39 27.91
C THR A 284 -10.28 -4.40 26.76
N ARG A 285 -9.46 -3.36 26.96
CA ARG A 285 -9.13 -2.39 25.90
C ARG A 285 -8.36 -3.01 24.73
N PHE A 286 -7.45 -3.95 24.99
CA PHE A 286 -6.80 -4.70 23.92
C PHE A 286 -7.80 -5.57 23.13
N TYR A 287 -8.76 -6.20 23.80
CA TYR A 287 -9.82 -6.93 23.10
C TYR A 287 -10.69 -6.03 22.24
N GLU A 288 -11.02 -4.82 22.69
CA GLU A 288 -11.74 -3.82 21.87
C GLU A 288 -10.96 -3.54 20.57
N LEU A 289 -9.66 -3.26 20.66
CA LEU A 289 -8.80 -3.01 19.49
C LEU A 289 -8.73 -4.21 18.54
N LEU A 290 -8.57 -5.42 19.08
CA LEU A 290 -8.52 -6.65 18.27
C LEU A 290 -9.86 -6.96 17.60
N THR A 291 -10.98 -6.66 18.26
CA THR A 291 -12.33 -6.82 17.70
C THR A 291 -12.54 -5.89 16.50
N HIS A 292 -11.91 -4.71 16.51
CA HIS A 292 -11.89 -3.78 15.37
C HIS A 292 -10.88 -4.18 14.26
N ALA A 293 -10.35 -5.40 14.29
CA ALA A 293 -9.43 -5.94 13.29
C ALA A 293 -8.14 -5.13 13.12
N ILE A 294 -7.68 -4.47 14.18
CA ILE A 294 -6.41 -3.73 14.17
C ILE A 294 -5.27 -4.75 14.37
N PRO A 295 -4.26 -4.78 13.49
CA PRO A 295 -3.13 -5.69 13.64
C PRO A 295 -2.40 -5.47 14.96
N ALA A 296 -2.08 -6.56 15.66
CA ALA A 296 -1.35 -6.50 16.93
C ALA A 296 -0.01 -5.75 16.80
N ASP A 297 0.71 -5.96 15.69
CA ASP A 297 1.96 -5.26 15.39
C ASP A 297 1.77 -3.73 15.37
N ALA A 298 0.69 -3.25 14.75
CA ALA A 298 0.37 -1.82 14.70
C ALA A 298 0.06 -1.26 16.10
N ILE A 299 -0.65 -2.03 16.94
CA ILE A 299 -0.96 -1.64 18.32
C ILE A 299 0.33 -1.43 19.12
N PHE A 300 1.31 -2.31 18.98
CA PHE A 300 2.58 -2.20 19.70
C PHE A 300 3.53 -1.13 19.13
N GLU A 301 3.45 -0.81 17.83
CA GLU A 301 4.28 0.22 17.19
C GLU A 301 3.96 1.65 17.65
N VAL A 302 2.70 1.96 18.01
CA VAL A 302 2.27 3.32 18.44
C VAL A 302 3.10 3.84 19.63
N ARG A 303 3.64 2.93 20.45
CA ARG A 303 4.46 3.27 21.63
C ARG A 303 5.73 4.06 21.30
N SER A 304 6.27 3.92 20.09
CA SER A 304 7.51 4.59 19.66
C SER A 304 7.34 6.08 19.33
N VAL A 305 6.14 6.51 18.91
CA VAL A 305 5.90 7.86 18.40
C VAL A 305 5.72 8.88 19.53
N SER A 306 5.21 8.46 20.69
CA SER A 306 4.94 9.39 21.81
C SER A 306 6.21 9.85 22.54
N TYR A 307 7.31 9.09 22.49
CA TYR A 307 8.59 9.50 23.08
C TYR A 307 9.42 10.43 22.17
N ALA A 308 9.14 10.47 20.87
CA ALA A 308 9.84 11.34 19.92
C ALA A 308 9.25 12.76 19.83
N ALA A 309 8.14 13.02 20.54
CA ALA A 309 7.45 14.30 20.57
C ALA A 309 7.62 15.05 21.92
N GLN A 310 8.51 14.57 22.79
CA GLN A 310 8.98 15.27 23.99
C GLN A 310 10.39 15.82 23.77
#